data_AF-L0PCR3-F1
#
_entry.id   AF-L0PCR3-F1
#
_cell.length_a   1.000
_cell.length_b   1.000
_cell.length_c   1.000
_cell.angle_alpha   90.00
_cell.angle_beta   90.00
_cell.angle_gamma   90.00
#
_symmetry.space_group_name_H-M   'P 1'
#
loop_
_entity.id
_entity.type
_entity.pdbx_description
1 polymer ?
#
loop_
_entity_poly.entity_id
_entity_poly.type
_entity_poly.pdbx_seq_one_letter_code
_entity_poly.pdbx_strand_id
1 'polypeptide(L)'
;MNMVLADCEEFRCIKRKITKTAKDETEIEERRTLGLAIVRGDFIVSLSIEGPPPADSSTRLTTLQSGPGMGHPAGRGLPVGVA
;
A
#
# COMPACT_ATOMS: atom_id res chain seq x y z
N MET A 1 -6.46 -11.15 -4.72
CA MET A 1 -6.66 -10.40 -3.46
C MET A 1 -5.69 -9.21 -3.41
N ASN A 2 -5.98 -8.11 -4.10
CA ASN A 2 -5.06 -6.96 -4.08
C ASN A 2 -5.17 -6.21 -2.74
N MET A 3 -4.05 -5.70 -2.22
CA MET A 3 -4.01 -4.97 -0.95
C MET A 3 -3.51 -3.55 -1.13
N VAL A 4 -4.07 -2.64 -0.32
CA VAL A 4 -3.61 -1.26 -0.16
C VAL A 4 -3.17 -1.11 1.29
N LEU A 5 -1.89 -0.80 1.50
CA LEU A 5 -1.27 -0.67 2.81
C LEU A 5 -0.88 0.79 3.03
N ALA A 6 -1.41 1.41 4.08
CA ALA A 6 -0.97 2.72 4.55
C ALA A 6 0.22 2.53 5.50
N ASP A 7 1.20 3.44 5.42
CA ASP A 7 2.40 3.47 6.29
C ASP A 7 3.15 2.13 6.40
N CYS A 8 3.25 1.42 5.27
CA CYS A 8 3.90 0.12 5.16
C CYS A 8 5.41 0.19 5.36
N GLU A 9 5.93 -0.82 6.06
CA GLU A 9 7.36 -1.10 6.19
C GLU A 9 7.68 -2.51 5.71
N GLU A 10 8.84 -2.65 5.08
CA GLU A 10 9.37 -3.91 4.59
C GLU A 10 10.53 -4.36 5.47
N PHE A 11 10.49 -5.63 5.88
CA PHE A 11 11.58 -6.29 6.60
C PHE A 11 12.14 -7.40 5.72
N ARG A 12 13.46 -7.35 5.48
CA ARG A 12 14.16 -8.37 4.70
C ARG A 12 15.30 -8.96 5.51
N CYS A 13 15.33 -10.28 5.63
CA CYS A 13 16.51 -10.98 6.11
C CYS A 13 17.49 -11.13 4.94
N ILE A 14 18.67 -10.50 5.03
CA ILE A 14 19.70 -10.58 3.99
C ILE A 14 20.91 -11.31 4.56
N LYS A 15 21.31 -12.38 3.89
CA LYS A 15 22.57 -13.07 4.15
C LYS A 15 23.70 -12.31 3.45
N ARG A 16 24.50 -11.55 4.21
CA ARG A 16 25.70 -10.90 3.67
C ARG A 16 26.92 -11.79 3.95
N LYS A 17 27.60 -12.24 2.90
CA LYS A 17 28.90 -12.92 3.02
C LYS A 17 30.00 -11.90 3.31
N ILE A 18 30.38 -11.76 4.57
CA ILE A 18 31.56 -10.99 4.97
C ILE A 18 32.78 -11.91 4.75
N THR A 19 33.46 -11.68 3.62
CA THR A 19 34.76 -12.25 3.20
C THR A 19 34.85 -13.79 3.04
N LYS A 20 35.71 -14.23 2.09
CA LYS A 20 35.86 -15.61 1.59
C LYS A 20 36.32 -16.66 2.64
N THR A 21 36.33 -16.34 3.93
CA THR A 21 36.96 -17.18 4.96
C THR A 21 36.19 -17.31 6.28
N ALA A 22 35.03 -16.66 6.44
CA ALA A 22 34.22 -16.81 7.65
C ALA A 22 32.99 -17.71 7.38
N LYS A 23 32.85 -18.76 8.20
CA LYS A 23 31.80 -19.78 8.13
C LYS A 23 30.49 -19.35 8.80
N ASP A 24 30.43 -18.12 9.31
CA ASP A 24 29.26 -17.57 9.99
C ASP A 24 28.53 -16.61 9.05
N GLU A 25 27.43 -17.10 8.47
CA GLU A 25 26.46 -16.26 7.77
C GLU A 25 25.68 -15.45 8.81
N THR A 26 26.08 -14.21 9.05
CA THR A 26 25.26 -13.30 9.86
C THR A 26 24.04 -12.88 9.03
N GLU A 27 22.85 -13.32 9.45
CA GLU A 27 21.58 -12.84 8.91
C GLU A 27 21.35 -11.42 9.44
N ILE A 28 21.34 -10.44 8.55
CA ILE A 28 21.08 -9.04 8.90
C ILE A 28 19.65 -8.73 8.47
N GLU A 29 18.82 -8.30 9.41
CA GLU A 29 17.49 -7.76 9.13
C GLU A 29 17.61 -6.31 8.65
N GLU A 30 17.17 -6.05 7.43
CA GLU A 30 17.09 -4.72 6.84
C GLU A 30 15.64 -4.23 6.83
N ARG A 31 15.40 -3.07 7.44
CA ARG A 31 14.10 -2.39 7.50
C ARG A 31 14.06 -1.25 6.50
N ARG A 32 13.01 -1.19 5.68
CA ARG A 32 12.75 -0.09 4.75
C ARG A 32 11.33 0.45 4.92
N THR A 33 11.20 1.76 5.09
CA THR A 33 9.89 2.43 5.08
C THR A 33 9.43 2.65 3.65
N LEU A 34 8.21 2.22 3.32
CA LEU A 34 7.60 2.37 2.00
C LEU A 34 6.49 3.44 1.99
N GLY A 35 5.77 3.62 3.09
CA GLY A 35 4.61 4.52 3.15
C GLY A 35 3.38 3.88 2.49
N LEU A 36 2.81 4.52 1.47
CA LEU A 36 1.66 3.94 0.75
C LEU A 36 2.11 2.88 -0.26
N ALA A 37 1.67 1.64 -0.09
CA ALA A 37 2.01 0.52 -0.96
C ALA A 37 0.76 -0.22 -1.47
N ILE A 38 0.79 -0.62 -2.75
CA ILE A 38 -0.24 -1.48 -3.36
C ILE A 38 0.42 -2.80 -3.75
N VAL A 39 -0.09 -3.90 -3.19
CA VAL A 39 0.41 -5.24 -3.44
C VAL A 39 -0.58 -6.02 -4.28
N ARG A 40 -0.08 -6.60 -5.38
CA ARG A 40 -0.88 -7.49 -6.22
C ARG A 40 -1.13 -8.81 -5.50
N GLY A 41 -2.37 -9.29 -5.54
CA GLY A 41 -2.80 -10.42 -4.73
C GLY A 41 -2.16 -11.77 -5.06
N ASP A 42 -1.57 -11.92 -6.23
CA ASP A 42 -0.94 -13.17 -6.66
C ASP A 42 0.36 -13.46 -5.89
N PHE A 43 0.96 -12.44 -5.26
CA PHE A 43 2.21 -12.56 -4.49
C PHE A 43 2.01 -12.73 -2.98
N ILE A 44 0.76 -12.74 -2.50
CA ILE A 44 0.47 -12.83 -1.07
C ILE A 44 0.33 -14.29 -0.66
N VAL A 45 1.12 -14.71 0.32
CA VAL A 45 1.11 -16.10 0.83
C VAL A 45 0.24 -16.25 2.08
N SER A 46 0.39 -15.33 3.05
CA SER A 46 -0.34 -15.36 4.32
C SER A 46 -0.46 -13.96 4.91
N LEU A 47 -1.45 -13.78 5.79
CA LEU A 47 -1.69 -12.53 6.51
C LEU A 47 -2.01 -12.85 7.98
N SER A 48 -1.50 -12.02 8.89
CA SER A 48 -1.82 -12.04 10.32
C SER A 48 -2.18 -10.62 10.77
N ILE A 49 -3.10 -10.51 11.73
CA ILE A 49 -3.49 -9.22 12.31
C ILE A 49 -2.39 -8.81 13.29
N GLU A 50 -1.71 -7.70 13.00
CA GLU A 50 -0.65 -7.16 13.85
C GLU A 50 -1.21 -6.27 14.96
N GLY A 51 -2.19 -5.41 14.65
CA GLY A 51 -2.80 -4.51 15.64
C GLY A 51 -4.24 -4.12 15.31
N PRO A 52 -4.92 -3.45 16.26
CA PRO A 52 -6.22 -2.84 15.99
C PRO A 52 -6.08 -1.77 14.90
N PRO A 53 -7.15 -1.50 14.14
CA PRO A 53 -7.12 -0.45 13.12
C PRO A 53 -6.78 0.91 13.77
N PRO A 54 -6.01 1.78 13.08
CA PRO A 54 -5.73 3.13 13.58
C PRO A 54 -7.02 3.89 13.90
N ALA A 55 -7.04 4.56 15.06
CA ALA A 55 -8.23 5.26 15.57
C ALA A 55 -8.68 6.40 14.63
N ASP A 56 -7.73 7.09 13.99
CA ASP A 56 -8.01 8.17 13.07
C ASP A 56 -8.28 7.65 11.65
N SER A 57 -9.46 7.94 11.12
CA SER A 57 -9.84 7.57 9.74
C SER A 57 -9.13 8.40 8.66
N SER A 58 -8.58 9.55 9.01
CA SER A 58 -7.90 10.49 8.10
C SER A 58 -6.62 9.90 7.47
N THR A 59 -5.94 9.00 8.18
CA THR A 59 -4.70 8.37 7.71
C THR A 59 -4.95 7.22 6.73
N ARG A 60 -6.18 6.69 6.63
CA ARG A 60 -6.44 5.50 5.81
C ARG A 60 -6.46 5.78 4.32
N LEU A 61 -6.94 6.95 3.92
CA LEU A 61 -7.05 7.38 2.54
C LEU A 61 -7.05 8.91 2.62
N THR A 62 -5.94 9.55 2.28
CA THR A 62 -6.02 10.92 1.79
C THR A 62 -7.06 10.87 0.68
N THR A 63 -8.18 11.55 0.89
CA THR A 63 -9.32 11.56 -0.03
C THR A 63 -8.78 11.80 -1.43
N LEU A 64 -8.74 10.74 -2.26
CA LEU A 64 -8.43 10.87 -3.67
C LEU A 64 -9.44 11.88 -4.19
N GLN A 65 -8.97 13.10 -4.41
CA GLN A 65 -9.81 14.20 -4.79
C GLN A 65 -10.48 13.77 -6.09
N SER A 66 -11.80 13.65 -6.08
CA SER A 66 -12.54 13.28 -7.28
C SER A 66 -12.10 14.25 -8.37
N GLY A 67 -11.54 13.70 -9.45
CA GLY A 67 -11.18 14.52 -10.61
C GLY A 67 -12.44 15.27 -11.09
N PRO A 68 -12.29 16.37 -11.84
CA PRO A 68 -13.39 17.27 -12.19
C PRO A 68 -14.56 16.65 -12.97
N GLY A 69 -14.55 15.34 -13.26
CA GLY A 69 -15.65 14.62 -13.89
C GLY A 69 -16.66 14.08 -12.87
N MET A 70 -17.69 14.87 -12.55
CA MET A 70 -18.93 14.38 -11.93
C MET A 70 -19.96 14.05 -13.03
N GLY A 71 -20.44 12.80 -13.07
CA GLY A 71 -21.50 12.40 -13.99
C GLY A 71 -22.88 12.70 -13.40
N HIS A 72 -23.61 13.67 -13.99
CA HIS A 72 -25.02 13.90 -13.65
C HIS A 72 -25.93 13.10 -14.60
N PRO A 73 -26.98 12.43 -14.09
CA PRO A 73 -27.96 11.77 -14.96
C PRO A 73 -28.75 12.83 -15.74
N ALA A 74 -28.53 12.90 -17.06
CA ALA A 74 -29.33 13.74 -17.94
C ALA A 74 -30.71 13.10 -18.15
N GLY A 75 -31.75 13.68 -17.56
CA GLY A 75 -33.13 13.29 -17.82
C GLY A 75 -33.53 13.55 -19.28
N ARG A 76 -34.49 12.78 -19.82
CA ARG A 76 -35.05 13.00 -21.17
C ARG A 76 -35.61 14.42 -21.27
N GLY A 77 -34.95 15.27 -22.06
CA GLY A 77 -35.44 16.61 -22.42
C GLY A 77 -34.67 17.81 -21.88
N LEU A 78 -33.55 17.63 -21.17
CA LEU A 78 -32.71 18.74 -20.72
C LEU A 78 -31.55 19.00 -21.72
N PRO A 79 -31.27 20.27 -22.10
CA PRO A 79 -30.14 20.60 -22.95
C PRO A 79 -28.82 20.30 -22.22
N VAL A 80 -27.91 19.59 -22.88
CA VAL A 80 -26.54 19.36 -22.41
C VAL A 80 -25.80 20.68 -22.50
N GLY A 81 -25.75 21.44 -21.41
CA GLY A 81 -24.98 22.68 -21.36
C GLY A 81 -25.50 23.68 -20.35
N VAL A 82 -25.36 23.38 -19.06
CA VAL A 82 -25.11 24.43 -18.06
C VAL A 82 -24.03 23.87 -17.14
N ALA A 83 -22.90 24.58 -17.10
CA ALA A 83 -21.70 24.25 -16.34
C ALA A 83 -21.94 24.36 -14.83
#